data_AF-U6KG44-F1
#
_entry.id   AF-U6KG44-F1
#
_cell.length_a   1.000
_cell.length_b   1.000
_cell.length_c   1.000
_cell.angle_alpha   90.00
_cell.angle_beta   90.00
_cell.angle_gamma   90.00
#
_symmetry.space_group_name_H-M   'P 1'
#
loop_
_entity.id
_entity.type
_entity.pdbx_description
1 polymer ?
#
loop_
_entity_poly.entity_id
_entity_poly.type
_entity_poly.pdbx_seq_one_letter_code
_entity_poly.pdbx_strand_id
1 'polypeptide(L)'
;MLLLLLKELTGRLSAADSGSLDSSRLEDLLRRVGALKGVAYNVLALASQRLLKQLLLPSVAARVDALRAQLQQLQQQQQQQQQQVLRDELLQLPEELGGYGLLANLFKDPQVGSVAQEMMLRRQLLGLDIQLQQQQQGSLPFTWKRALEEGPAATENAGIFAAVSSIEELQQQMGPLLQQLAQQQKALKQEAKGVLMLSLPLSNAKPGATASDAAAVEAVAAAAAAAAAAAASTSPEAAAALKKLHSLRLVLPTANGDAQQVSLVLQQEQQQQHHQEQLQLKEDPVQR
;
A
#
# COMPACT_ATOMS: atom_id res chain seq x y z
N MET A 1 26.17 15.43 -8.50
CA MET A 1 27.00 15.17 -7.30
C MET A 1 26.26 15.47 -6.00
N LEU A 2 25.86 16.72 -5.72
CA LEU A 2 25.19 17.07 -4.44
C LEU A 2 23.82 16.39 -4.22
N LEU A 3 23.01 16.23 -5.28
CA LEU A 3 21.74 15.48 -5.21
C LEU A 3 21.93 13.98 -4.93
N LEU A 4 23.01 13.39 -5.43
CA LEU A 4 23.35 11.98 -5.15
C LEU A 4 23.77 11.83 -3.68
N LEU A 5 24.54 12.77 -3.16
CA LEU A 5 24.91 12.85 -1.74
C LEU A 5 23.69 13.00 -0.82
N LEU A 6 22.72 13.85 -1.20
CA LEU A 6 21.46 13.99 -0.46
C LEU A 6 20.62 12.70 -0.51
N LYS A 7 20.61 12.00 -1.65
CA LYS A 7 19.93 10.71 -1.80
C LYS A 7 20.59 9.60 -0.94
N GLU A 8 21.91 9.55 -0.93
CA GLU A 8 22.69 8.65 -0.06
C GLU A 8 22.49 8.97 1.43
N LEU A 9 22.45 10.26 1.80
CA LEU A 9 22.15 10.69 3.18
C LEU A 9 20.74 10.29 3.60
N THR A 10 19.74 10.42 2.71
CA THR A 10 18.37 9.93 2.96
C THR A 10 18.36 8.43 3.24
N GLY A 11 19.11 7.65 2.45
CA GLY A 11 19.24 6.21 2.64
C GLY A 11 19.90 5.84 3.96
N ARG A 12 20.94 6.57 4.38
CA ARG A 12 21.63 6.33 5.65
C ARG A 12 20.83 6.76 6.88
N LEU A 13 20.07 7.85 6.79
CA LEU A 13 19.14 8.28 7.83
C LEU A 13 17.99 7.30 8.02
N SER A 14 17.60 6.57 6.96
CA SER A 14 16.56 5.55 7.00
C SER A 14 17.01 4.19 7.56
N ALA A 15 18.32 3.94 7.60
CA ALA A 15 18.89 2.71 8.12
C ALA A 15 19.02 2.82 9.64
N ALA A 16 18.31 1.94 10.36
CA ALA A 16 18.43 1.79 11.80
C ALA A 16 19.91 1.61 12.19
N ASP A 17 20.34 2.34 13.22
CA ASP A 17 21.63 2.20 13.92
C ASP A 17 22.92 2.60 13.17
N SER A 18 22.89 3.65 12.35
CA SER A 18 24.15 4.31 11.96
C SER A 18 24.58 5.37 13.00
N GLY A 19 25.51 4.97 13.86
CA GLY A 19 26.13 5.81 14.87
C GLY A 19 26.79 7.09 14.30
N SER A 20 26.70 8.14 15.12
CA SER A 20 27.44 9.42 15.07
C SER A 20 27.54 10.14 13.72
N LEU A 21 26.40 10.49 13.12
CA LEU A 21 26.34 11.72 12.34
C LEU A 21 26.04 12.86 13.31
N ASP A 22 26.90 13.88 13.36
CA ASP A 22 26.67 15.14 14.10
C ASP A 22 25.39 15.80 13.57
N SER A 23 24.24 15.41 14.13
CA SER A 23 22.90 15.79 13.67
C SER A 23 22.71 17.29 13.61
N SER A 24 23.31 18.02 14.56
CA SER A 24 23.30 19.49 14.62
C SER A 24 24.03 20.15 13.44
N ARG A 25 25.19 19.63 13.02
CA ARG A 25 25.94 20.17 11.87
C ARG A 25 25.23 19.88 10.56
N LEU A 26 24.61 18.71 10.44
CA LEU A 26 23.82 18.35 9.27
C LEU A 26 22.55 19.20 9.18
N GLU A 27 21.88 19.46 10.30
CA GLU A 27 20.71 20.34 10.39
C GLU A 27 21.04 21.76 9.90
N ASP A 28 22.15 22.33 10.38
CA ASP A 28 22.60 23.67 9.98
C ASP A 28 22.95 23.76 8.49
N LEU A 29 23.58 22.73 7.94
CA LEU A 29 23.88 22.65 6.52
C LEU A 29 22.61 22.52 5.66
N LEU A 30 21.65 21.68 6.08
CA LEU A 30 20.38 21.52 5.38
C LEU A 30 19.54 22.80 5.40
N ARG A 31 19.57 23.56 6.51
CA ARG A 31 18.94 24.89 6.60
C ARG A 31 19.57 25.89 5.65
N ARG A 32 20.91 25.92 5.55
CA ARG A 32 21.62 26.82 4.63
C ARG A 32 21.35 26.49 3.16
N VAL A 33 21.31 25.20 2.81
CA VAL A 33 20.97 24.74 1.46
C VAL A 33 19.49 24.99 1.13
N GLY A 34 18.61 24.85 2.13
CA GLY A 34 17.17 25.13 1.99
C GLY A 34 16.82 26.61 1.84
N ALA A 35 17.74 27.50 2.23
CA ALA A 35 17.61 28.95 2.09
C ALA A 35 18.15 29.47 0.74
N LEU A 36 18.73 28.61 -0.11
CA LEU A 36 19.20 29.00 -1.44
C LEU A 36 18.03 29.41 -2.32
N LYS A 37 18.11 30.61 -2.90
CA LYS A 37 17.08 31.16 -3.79
C LYS A 37 17.56 31.11 -5.24
N GLY A 38 16.66 30.72 -6.15
CA GLY A 38 16.91 30.71 -7.60
C GLY A 38 16.47 29.40 -8.26
N VAL A 39 16.02 29.49 -9.51
CA VAL A 39 15.44 28.36 -10.26
C VAL A 39 16.37 27.15 -10.31
N ALA A 40 17.68 27.39 -10.45
CA ALA A 40 18.70 26.33 -10.47
C ALA A 40 18.84 25.55 -9.16
N TYR A 41 18.38 26.13 -8.03
CA TYR A 41 18.53 25.55 -6.69
C TYR A 41 17.22 25.04 -6.10
N ASN A 42 16.07 25.28 -6.75
CA ASN A 42 14.75 24.88 -6.23
C ASN A 42 14.67 23.38 -5.90
N VAL A 43 15.22 22.53 -6.76
CA VAL A 43 15.24 21.07 -6.53
C VAL A 43 16.11 20.71 -5.33
N LEU A 44 17.24 21.41 -5.17
CA LEU A 44 18.18 21.20 -4.06
C LEU A 44 17.61 21.71 -2.73
N ALA A 45 16.99 22.89 -2.73
CA ALA A 45 16.35 23.51 -1.58
C ALA A 45 15.13 22.70 -1.13
N LEU A 46 14.33 22.18 -2.06
CA LEU A 46 13.23 21.28 -1.75
C LEU A 46 13.73 19.96 -1.16
N ALA A 47 14.79 19.37 -1.75
CA ALA A 47 15.39 18.15 -1.24
C ALA A 47 15.97 18.34 0.17
N SER A 48 16.64 19.46 0.43
CA SER A 48 17.22 19.75 1.75
C SER A 48 16.14 20.03 2.80
N GLN A 49 15.04 20.70 2.44
CA GLN A 49 13.89 20.90 3.34
C GLN A 49 13.20 19.58 3.66
N ARG A 50 13.05 18.67 2.70
CA ARG A 50 12.50 17.31 2.93
C ARG A 50 13.39 16.49 3.86
N LEU A 51 14.70 16.53 3.64
CA LEU A 51 15.69 15.88 4.50
C LEU A 51 15.70 16.45 5.92
N LEU A 52 15.60 17.79 6.04
CA LEU A 52 15.51 18.45 7.33
C LEU A 52 14.26 18.00 8.10
N LYS A 53 13.10 17.90 7.41
CA LYS A 53 11.88 17.35 8.02
C LYS A 53 12.08 15.90 8.46
N GLN A 54 12.73 15.07 7.66
CA GLN A 54 13.03 13.67 8.02
C GLN A 54 13.96 13.56 9.22
N LEU A 55 14.96 14.45 9.33
CA LEU A 55 15.89 14.49 10.46
C LEU A 55 15.20 14.88 11.78
N LEU A 56 14.21 15.76 11.71
CA LEU A 56 13.46 16.27 12.87
C LEU A 56 12.32 15.34 13.30
N LEU A 57 11.96 14.36 12.48
CA LEU A 57 10.92 13.38 12.83
C LEU A 57 11.47 12.38 13.88
N PRO A 58 10.64 11.97 14.86
CA PRO A 58 11.00 10.87 15.75
C PRO A 58 11.30 9.60 14.96
N SER A 59 12.13 8.72 15.53
CA SER A 59 12.48 7.45 14.89
C SER A 59 11.23 6.64 14.52
N VAL A 60 11.34 5.81 13.48
CA VAL A 60 10.22 4.96 13.04
C VAL A 60 9.73 4.08 14.19
N ALA A 61 10.64 3.52 15.00
CA ALA A 61 10.29 2.74 16.19
C ALA A 61 9.45 3.54 17.19
N ALA A 62 9.87 4.76 17.55
CA ALA A 62 9.12 5.62 18.47
C ALA A 62 7.74 6.01 17.93
N ARG A 63 7.64 6.26 16.61
CA ARG A 63 6.35 6.55 15.95
C ARG A 63 5.45 5.32 15.90
N VAL A 64 5.98 4.13 15.64
CA VAL A 64 5.23 2.86 15.67
C VAL A 64 4.73 2.57 17.09
N ASP A 65 5.53 2.82 18.12
CA ASP A 65 5.10 2.63 19.51
C ASP A 65 4.01 3.64 19.93
N ALA A 66 4.13 4.90 19.52
CA ALA A 66 3.08 5.90 19.73
C ALA A 66 1.78 5.51 19.00
N LEU A 67 1.89 5.03 17.76
CA LEU A 67 0.76 4.55 16.97
C LEU A 67 0.11 3.32 17.61
N ARG A 68 0.91 2.38 18.13
CA ARG A 68 0.41 1.21 18.88
C ARG A 68 -0.39 1.65 20.09
N ALA A 69 0.12 2.60 20.88
CA ALA A 69 -0.58 3.12 22.06
C ALA A 69 -1.91 3.79 21.68
N GLN A 70 -1.93 4.58 20.60
CA GLN A 70 -3.15 5.20 20.09
C GLN A 70 -4.17 4.16 19.61
N LEU A 71 -3.74 3.14 18.87
CA LEU A 71 -4.62 2.06 18.40
C LEU A 71 -5.19 1.24 19.57
N GLN A 72 -4.41 0.98 20.61
CA GLN A 72 -4.89 0.32 21.83
C GLN A 72 -5.95 1.16 22.54
N GLN A 73 -5.74 2.47 22.64
CA GLN A 73 -6.73 3.38 23.23
C GLN A 73 -8.04 3.40 22.43
N LEU A 74 -7.96 3.47 21.10
CA LEU A 74 -9.13 3.42 20.22
C LEU A 74 -9.86 2.07 20.32
N GLN A 75 -9.14 0.96 20.43
CA GLN A 75 -9.73 -0.36 20.62
C GLN A 75 -10.50 -0.47 21.95
N GLN A 76 -9.97 0.11 23.03
CA GLN A 76 -10.69 0.17 24.32
C GLN A 76 -11.96 1.03 24.23
N GLN A 77 -11.91 2.14 23.50
CA GLN A 77 -13.09 2.98 23.26
C GLN A 77 -14.13 2.29 22.37
N GLN A 78 -13.71 1.41 21.45
CA GLN A 78 -14.61 0.63 20.59
C GLN A 78 -15.51 -0.32 21.37
N GLN A 79 -15.01 -0.90 22.47
CA GLN A 79 -15.79 -1.74 23.36
C GLN A 79 -16.89 -0.95 24.10
N GLN A 80 -16.79 0.38 24.17
CA GLN A 80 -17.74 1.26 24.87
C GLN A 80 -18.82 1.88 23.95
N GLN A 81 -19.11 1.28 22.80
CA GLN A 81 -20.27 1.55 21.91
C GLN A 81 -20.16 2.71 20.89
N GLN A 82 -19.03 3.41 20.73
CA GLN A 82 -18.90 4.48 19.72
C GLN A 82 -18.23 4.05 18.40
N GLN A 83 -18.74 3.01 17.75
CA GLN A 83 -18.15 2.51 16.49
C GLN A 83 -18.12 3.53 15.34
N GLN A 84 -19.05 4.49 15.30
CA GLN A 84 -19.08 5.50 14.23
C GLN A 84 -18.03 6.61 14.44
N VAL A 85 -17.89 7.15 15.65
CA VAL A 85 -16.89 8.19 15.96
C VAL A 85 -15.48 7.66 15.72
N LEU A 86 -15.23 6.40 16.10
CA LEU A 86 -13.94 5.76 15.89
C LEU A 86 -13.61 5.57 14.41
N ARG A 87 -14.60 5.33 13.54
CA ARG A 87 -14.34 5.25 12.09
C ARG A 87 -13.81 6.57 11.53
N ASP A 88 -14.39 7.68 11.98
CA ASP A 88 -13.97 9.01 11.56
C ASP A 88 -12.62 9.38 12.16
N GLU A 89 -12.36 9.02 13.43
CA GLU A 89 -11.06 9.24 14.08
C GLU A 89 -9.93 8.38 13.47
N LEU A 90 -10.20 7.13 13.09
CA LEU A 90 -9.25 6.24 12.41
C LEU A 90 -8.85 6.81 11.03
N LEU A 91 -9.78 7.47 10.34
CA LEU A 91 -9.52 8.17 9.08
C LEU A 91 -8.74 9.47 9.29
N GLN A 92 -8.91 10.14 10.43
CA GLN A 92 -8.29 11.43 10.74
C GLN A 92 -6.87 11.36 11.34
N LEU A 93 -6.34 10.18 11.72
CA LEU A 93 -4.97 10.19 12.28
C LEU A 93 -3.97 10.82 11.28
N PRO A 94 -3.18 11.82 11.73
CA PRO A 94 -2.24 12.53 10.88
C PRO A 94 -1.32 11.57 10.14
N GLU A 95 -1.08 11.81 8.84
CA GLU A 95 -0.16 11.00 8.03
C GLU A 95 1.26 10.94 8.61
N GLU A 96 1.66 11.95 9.40
CA GLU A 96 2.96 12.03 10.08
C GLU A 96 3.15 10.96 11.17
N LEU A 97 2.06 10.47 11.76
CA LEU A 97 2.02 9.45 12.82
C LEU A 97 1.36 8.14 12.37
N GLY A 98 0.47 8.21 11.37
CA GLY A 98 -0.30 7.09 10.83
C GLY A 98 -0.01 6.80 9.36
N GLY A 99 1.19 7.12 8.87
CA GLY A 99 1.58 6.82 7.50
C GLY A 99 1.37 5.36 7.13
N TYR A 100 1.05 5.09 5.86
CA TYR A 100 0.78 3.75 5.35
C TYR A 100 1.90 2.75 5.68
N GLY A 101 3.15 3.20 5.71
CA GLY A 101 4.31 2.37 6.09
C GLY A 101 4.36 2.05 7.59
N LEU A 102 3.99 2.99 8.46
CA LEU A 102 3.94 2.78 9.91
C LEU A 102 2.86 1.76 10.28
N LEU A 103 1.69 1.85 9.67
CA LEU A 103 0.60 0.89 9.87
C LEU A 103 1.00 -0.53 9.45
N ALA A 104 1.73 -0.66 8.35
CA ALA A 104 2.17 -1.96 7.86
C ALA A 104 3.07 -2.72 8.84
N ASN A 105 3.85 -2.00 9.65
CA ASN A 105 4.67 -2.61 10.72
C ASN A 105 3.82 -3.22 11.85
N LEU A 106 2.56 -2.79 12.00
CA LEU A 106 1.67 -3.25 13.06
C LEU A 106 0.76 -4.42 12.62
N PHE A 107 0.73 -4.80 11.34
CA PHE A 107 -0.21 -5.81 10.84
C PHE A 107 -0.07 -7.20 11.44
N LYS A 108 1.14 -7.56 11.92
CA LYS A 108 1.41 -8.83 12.58
C LYS A 108 1.31 -8.72 14.11
N ASP A 109 1.02 -7.54 14.65
CA ASP A 109 0.83 -7.35 16.08
C ASP A 109 -0.48 -8.05 16.52
N PRO A 110 -0.44 -8.96 17.51
CA PRO A 110 -1.60 -9.75 17.91
C PRO A 110 -2.72 -8.91 18.53
N GLN A 111 -2.42 -7.72 19.07
CA GLN A 111 -3.41 -6.88 19.74
C GLN A 111 -4.02 -5.83 18.80
N VAL A 112 -3.16 -5.17 18.00
CA VAL A 112 -3.57 -4.03 17.16
C VAL A 112 -3.53 -4.30 15.66
N GLY A 113 -3.05 -5.47 15.22
CA GLY A 113 -2.84 -5.76 13.80
C GLY A 113 -4.10 -5.80 12.97
N SER A 114 -5.21 -6.29 13.53
CA SER A 114 -6.52 -6.26 12.87
C SER A 114 -7.03 -4.83 12.65
N VAL A 115 -6.89 -3.98 13.67
CA VAL A 115 -7.29 -2.56 13.62
C VAL A 115 -6.40 -1.77 12.65
N ALA A 116 -5.09 -2.06 12.64
CA ALA A 116 -4.16 -1.45 11.68
C ALA A 116 -4.51 -1.85 10.23
N GLN A 117 -4.84 -3.12 9.99
CA GLN A 117 -5.28 -3.61 8.67
C GLN A 117 -6.60 -2.96 8.25
N GLU A 118 -7.58 -2.87 9.15
CA GLU A 118 -8.86 -2.19 8.90
C GLU A 118 -8.64 -0.71 8.55
N MET A 119 -7.80 -0.01 9.30
CA MET A 119 -7.51 1.41 9.06
C MET A 119 -6.86 1.60 7.69
N MET A 120 -5.85 0.80 7.36
CA MET A 120 -5.22 0.82 6.04
C MET A 120 -6.26 0.59 4.94
N LEU A 121 -7.11 -0.43 5.08
CA LEU A 121 -8.14 -0.77 4.12
C LEU A 121 -9.12 0.39 3.89
N ARG A 122 -9.66 0.97 4.97
CA ARG A 122 -10.62 2.08 4.90
C ARG A 122 -10.02 3.34 4.27
N ARG A 123 -8.73 3.61 4.51
CA ARG A 123 -8.02 4.73 3.89
C ARG A 123 -7.79 4.50 2.39
N GLN A 124 -7.42 3.28 2.02
CA GLN A 124 -7.15 2.89 0.63
C GLN A 124 -8.41 2.83 -0.26
N LEU A 125 -9.55 2.59 0.37
CA LEU A 125 -10.86 2.44 -0.28
C LEU A 125 -11.82 3.52 0.21
N LEU A 126 -11.31 4.73 0.43
CA LEU A 126 -12.11 5.87 0.86
C LEU A 126 -13.25 6.11 -0.13
N GLY A 127 -14.47 6.33 0.39
CA GLY A 127 -15.68 6.51 -0.42
C GLY A 127 -16.39 5.21 -0.80
N LEU A 128 -15.86 4.05 -0.45
CA LEU A 128 -16.58 2.77 -0.57
C LEU A 128 -17.24 2.42 0.76
N ASP A 129 -18.44 1.82 0.71
CA ASP A 129 -19.03 1.21 1.91
C ASP A 129 -18.42 -0.18 2.08
N ILE A 130 -17.66 -0.37 3.17
CA ILE A 130 -16.85 -1.55 3.46
C ILE A 130 -17.43 -2.26 4.67
N GLN A 131 -17.74 -3.55 4.50
CA GLN A 131 -18.15 -4.43 5.59
C GLN A 131 -17.09 -5.52 5.81
N LEU A 132 -16.52 -5.54 7.01
CA LEU A 132 -15.53 -6.55 7.38
C LEU A 132 -16.23 -7.87 7.68
N GLN A 133 -15.65 -8.96 7.19
CA GLN A 133 -16.06 -10.31 7.54
C GLN A 133 -15.16 -10.84 8.67
N GLN A 134 -15.51 -12.02 9.21
CA GLN A 134 -14.73 -12.63 10.28
C GLN A 134 -13.28 -12.87 9.82
N GLN A 135 -12.34 -12.26 10.53
CA GLN A 135 -10.92 -12.34 10.20
C GLN A 135 -10.42 -13.79 10.28
N GLN A 136 -9.68 -14.22 9.26
CA GLN A 136 -8.96 -15.49 9.24
C GLN A 136 -7.48 -15.22 9.48
N GLN A 137 -6.71 -16.22 9.91
CA GLN A 137 -5.31 -16.03 10.29
C GLN A 137 -4.51 -15.33 9.17
N GLY A 138 -4.11 -14.09 9.41
CA GLY A 138 -3.29 -13.30 8.48
C GLY A 138 -4.04 -12.67 7.29
N SER A 139 -5.35 -12.88 7.14
CA SER A 139 -6.17 -12.26 6.09
C SER A 139 -7.45 -11.63 6.65
N LEU A 140 -7.76 -10.44 6.15
CA LEU A 140 -8.95 -9.66 6.45
C LEU A 140 -9.88 -9.70 5.22
N PRO A 141 -10.85 -10.63 5.19
CA PRO A 141 -11.90 -10.64 4.18
C PRO A 141 -12.88 -9.48 4.39
N PHE A 142 -13.35 -8.87 3.31
CA PHE A 142 -14.33 -7.78 3.34
C PHE A 142 -15.24 -7.79 2.11
N THR A 143 -16.41 -7.18 2.22
CA THR A 143 -17.21 -6.79 1.06
C THR A 143 -17.17 -5.28 0.88
N TRP A 144 -17.37 -4.83 -0.35
CA TRP A 144 -17.42 -3.42 -0.66
C TRP A 144 -18.49 -3.11 -1.71
N LYS A 145 -19.10 -1.94 -1.61
CA LYS A 145 -20.07 -1.42 -2.60
C LYS A 145 -19.88 0.08 -2.82
N ARG A 146 -20.19 0.54 -4.04
CA ARG A 146 -20.15 1.96 -4.41
C ARG A 146 -21.46 2.66 -4.07
N ALA A 147 -21.85 2.63 -2.79
CA ALA A 147 -23.16 3.14 -2.36
C ALA A 147 -23.33 4.66 -2.63
N LEU A 148 -22.24 5.43 -2.66
CA LEU A 148 -22.27 6.86 -2.97
C LEU A 148 -22.53 7.15 -4.46
N GLU A 149 -22.02 6.33 -5.37
CA GLU A 149 -22.15 6.54 -6.82
C GLU A 149 -23.38 5.82 -7.40
N GLU A 150 -23.62 4.57 -6.96
CA GLU A 150 -24.63 3.67 -7.53
C GLU A 150 -25.88 3.54 -6.64
N GLY A 151 -25.87 4.17 -5.46
CA GLY A 151 -26.99 4.14 -4.52
C GLY A 151 -27.12 2.82 -3.72
N PRO A 152 -28.25 2.61 -3.01
CA PRO A 152 -28.43 1.45 -2.12
C PRO A 152 -28.52 0.11 -2.86
N ALA A 153 -28.78 0.12 -4.17
CA ALA A 153 -28.85 -1.05 -5.02
C ALA A 153 -27.48 -1.45 -5.64
N ALA A 154 -26.40 -0.73 -5.29
CA ALA A 154 -25.05 -1.00 -5.75
C ALA A 154 -24.67 -2.48 -5.58
N THR A 155 -23.97 -3.03 -6.57
CA THR A 155 -23.53 -4.43 -6.51
C THR A 155 -22.48 -4.61 -5.41
N GLU A 156 -22.70 -5.61 -4.57
CA GLU A 156 -21.74 -5.99 -3.55
C GLU A 156 -20.62 -6.83 -4.15
N ASN A 157 -19.39 -6.44 -3.88
CA ASN A 157 -18.17 -7.03 -4.41
C ASN A 157 -17.32 -7.60 -3.28
N ALA A 158 -16.45 -8.56 -3.62
CA ALA A 158 -15.57 -9.23 -2.67
C ALA A 158 -14.21 -8.53 -2.58
N GLY A 159 -13.58 -8.65 -1.42
CA GLY A 159 -12.22 -8.20 -1.23
C GLY A 159 -11.49 -8.98 -0.15
N ILE A 160 -10.18 -9.13 -0.32
CA ILE A 160 -9.30 -9.73 0.68
C ILE A 160 -8.08 -8.84 0.85
N PHE A 161 -7.74 -8.53 2.10
CA PHE A 161 -6.48 -7.90 2.45
C PHE A 161 -5.62 -8.88 3.25
N ALA A 162 -4.40 -9.15 2.82
CA ALA A 162 -3.45 -9.98 3.56
C ALA A 162 -2.10 -9.29 3.77
N ALA A 163 -1.49 -9.54 4.93
CA ALA A 163 -0.14 -9.08 5.24
C ALA A 163 0.82 -10.26 5.18
N VAL A 164 1.77 -10.22 4.24
CA VAL A 164 2.78 -11.24 4.01
C VAL A 164 4.16 -10.69 4.37
N SER A 165 5.01 -11.55 4.91
CA SER A 165 6.30 -11.15 5.47
C SER A 165 7.43 -11.33 4.47
N SER A 166 7.26 -12.20 3.46
CA SER A 166 8.28 -12.48 2.44
C SER A 166 7.69 -12.90 1.09
N ILE A 167 8.54 -12.92 0.05
CA ILE A 167 8.14 -13.34 -1.30
C ILE A 167 7.80 -14.85 -1.31
N GLU A 168 8.46 -15.63 -0.47
CA GLU A 168 8.16 -17.06 -0.29
C GLU A 168 6.79 -17.25 0.38
N GLU A 169 6.49 -16.49 1.44
CA GLU A 169 5.16 -16.50 2.07
C GLU A 169 4.09 -16.05 1.07
N LEU A 170 4.38 -15.04 0.24
CA LEU A 170 3.51 -14.59 -0.83
C LEU A 170 3.17 -15.71 -1.83
N GLN A 171 4.18 -16.46 -2.29
CA GLN A 171 3.96 -17.57 -3.22
C GLN A 171 3.12 -18.69 -2.61
N GLN A 172 3.30 -18.98 -1.32
CA GLN A 172 2.54 -20.00 -0.60
C GLN A 172 1.10 -19.57 -0.33
N GLN A 173 0.88 -18.29 0.02
CA GLN A 173 -0.43 -17.77 0.42
C GLN A 173 -1.29 -17.32 -0.76
N MET A 174 -0.69 -16.98 -1.91
CA MET A 174 -1.44 -16.46 -3.07
C MET A 174 -2.53 -17.42 -3.55
N GLY A 175 -2.24 -18.71 -3.63
CA GLY A 175 -3.22 -19.74 -4.01
C GLY A 175 -4.45 -19.75 -3.09
N PRO A 176 -4.26 -20.01 -1.78
CA PRO A 176 -5.34 -19.96 -0.80
C PRO A 176 -6.12 -18.64 -0.80
N LEU A 177 -5.45 -17.49 -0.90
CA LEU A 177 -6.10 -16.17 -0.94
C LEU A 177 -6.99 -16.00 -2.17
N LEU A 178 -6.52 -16.42 -3.36
CA LEU A 178 -7.33 -16.37 -4.58
C LEU A 178 -8.51 -17.35 -4.53
N GLN A 179 -8.32 -18.54 -3.96
CA GLN A 179 -9.41 -19.49 -3.74
C GLN A 179 -10.48 -18.93 -2.80
N GLN A 180 -10.06 -18.30 -1.70
CA GLN A 180 -10.96 -17.62 -0.77
C GLN A 180 -11.73 -16.49 -1.48
N LEU A 181 -11.05 -15.72 -2.33
CA LEU A 181 -11.68 -14.65 -3.10
C LEU A 181 -12.72 -15.20 -4.09
N ALA A 182 -12.40 -16.29 -4.79
CA ALA A 182 -13.36 -16.97 -5.68
C ALA A 182 -14.59 -17.46 -4.93
N GLN A 183 -14.41 -18.02 -3.73
CA GLN A 183 -15.53 -18.47 -2.89
C GLN A 183 -16.43 -17.30 -2.49
N GLN A 184 -15.85 -16.16 -2.10
CA GLN A 184 -16.63 -14.95 -1.81
C GLN A 184 -17.35 -14.42 -3.05
N GLN A 185 -16.67 -14.30 -4.18
CA GLN A 185 -17.29 -13.87 -5.45
C GLN A 185 -18.43 -14.79 -5.89
N LYS A 186 -18.35 -16.09 -5.60
CA LYS A 186 -19.39 -17.08 -5.91
C LYS A 186 -20.56 -17.01 -4.93
N ALA A 187 -20.29 -16.72 -3.66
CA ALA A 187 -21.32 -16.49 -2.65
C ALA A 187 -22.10 -15.19 -2.92
N LEU A 188 -21.42 -14.20 -3.48
CA LEU A 188 -22.01 -12.97 -4.00
C LEU A 188 -22.65 -13.19 -5.38
N LYS A 189 -23.44 -12.21 -5.86
CA LYS A 189 -24.11 -12.27 -7.17
C LYS A 189 -23.10 -12.55 -8.29
N GLN A 190 -23.55 -13.12 -9.42
CA GLN A 190 -22.67 -13.59 -10.50
C GLN A 190 -21.70 -12.53 -11.07
N GLU A 191 -22.01 -11.25 -10.93
CA GLU A 191 -21.21 -10.10 -11.41
C GLU A 191 -20.24 -9.51 -10.36
N ALA A 192 -20.15 -10.10 -9.17
CA ALA A 192 -19.29 -9.59 -8.11
C ALA A 192 -17.81 -9.56 -8.54
N LYS A 193 -17.23 -8.38 -8.47
CA LYS A 193 -15.80 -8.13 -8.70
C LYS A 193 -14.99 -8.47 -7.46
N GLY A 194 -13.72 -8.80 -7.64
CA GLY A 194 -12.76 -9.05 -6.55
C GLY A 194 -11.70 -7.97 -6.43
N VAL A 195 -11.31 -7.62 -5.21
CA VAL A 195 -10.12 -6.81 -4.93
C VAL A 195 -9.19 -7.62 -4.04
N LEU A 196 -7.93 -7.77 -4.44
CA LEU A 196 -6.90 -8.39 -3.61
C LEU A 196 -5.88 -7.33 -3.22
N MET A 197 -5.72 -7.11 -1.93
CA MET A 197 -4.73 -6.20 -1.36
C MET A 197 -3.67 -7.02 -0.61
N LEU A 198 -2.40 -6.73 -0.85
CA LEU A 198 -1.28 -7.42 -0.23
C LEU A 198 -0.29 -6.40 0.33
N SER A 199 0.12 -6.57 1.58
CA SER A 199 1.21 -5.81 2.16
C SER A 199 2.46 -6.67 2.24
N LEU A 200 3.57 -6.21 1.66
CA LEU A 200 4.86 -6.91 1.65
C LEU A 200 6.02 -5.94 1.94
N PRO A 201 6.88 -6.20 2.94
CA PRO A 201 8.04 -5.33 3.21
C PRO A 201 9.09 -5.38 2.10
N LEU A 202 9.58 -4.20 1.69
CA LEU A 202 10.62 -4.05 0.67
C LEU A 202 12.00 -4.58 1.09
N SER A 203 12.22 -4.81 2.39
CA SER A 203 13.46 -5.31 2.98
C SER A 203 13.94 -6.63 2.37
N ASN A 204 13.03 -7.39 1.75
CA ASN A 204 13.31 -8.68 1.14
C ASN A 204 13.67 -8.61 -0.34
N ALA A 205 13.75 -7.41 -0.94
CA ALA A 205 14.07 -7.26 -2.37
C ALA A 205 15.56 -7.50 -2.71
N LYS A 206 16.47 -7.48 -1.73
CA LYS A 206 17.84 -8.06 -1.72
C LYS A 206 18.66 -7.47 -0.56
N PRO A 207 19.47 -8.25 0.18
CA PRO A 207 20.45 -7.70 1.09
C PRO A 207 21.54 -6.97 0.28
N GLY A 208 21.71 -5.66 0.49
CA GLY A 208 22.79 -4.86 -0.11
C GLY A 208 22.37 -3.89 -1.23
N ALA A 209 21.09 -3.82 -1.61
CA ALA A 209 20.61 -2.83 -2.57
C ALA A 209 20.39 -1.46 -1.89
N THR A 210 21.46 -0.70 -1.72
CA THR A 210 21.33 0.76 -1.65
C THR A 210 21.06 1.25 -3.08
N ALA A 211 20.00 2.05 -3.25
CA ALA A 211 19.66 2.79 -4.48
C ALA A 211 18.96 2.04 -5.63
N SER A 212 17.64 1.83 -5.50
CA SER A 212 16.60 2.21 -6.48
C SER A 212 15.27 1.60 -6.03
N ASP A 213 14.43 2.37 -5.33
CA ASP A 213 13.10 1.92 -4.89
C ASP A 213 12.28 1.37 -6.07
N ALA A 214 12.42 1.93 -7.28
CA ALA A 214 11.67 1.49 -8.44
C ALA A 214 11.98 0.03 -8.87
N ALA A 215 13.26 -0.38 -8.87
CA ALA A 215 13.63 -1.73 -9.30
C ALA A 215 13.22 -2.81 -8.28
N ALA A 216 13.30 -2.49 -6.99
CA ALA A 216 12.82 -3.36 -5.93
C ALA A 216 11.29 -3.51 -5.97
N VAL A 217 10.57 -2.40 -6.19
CA VAL A 217 9.12 -2.38 -6.37
C VAL A 217 8.69 -3.19 -7.59
N GLU A 218 9.35 -3.00 -8.74
CA GLU A 218 9.07 -3.77 -9.95
C GLU A 218 9.32 -5.26 -9.77
N ALA A 219 10.40 -5.65 -9.07
CA ALA A 219 10.69 -7.05 -8.79
C ALA A 219 9.62 -7.69 -7.89
N VAL A 220 9.16 -6.98 -6.86
CA VAL A 220 8.07 -7.43 -5.98
C VAL A 220 6.75 -7.51 -6.75
N ALA A 221 6.46 -6.52 -7.59
CA ALA A 221 5.27 -6.50 -8.43
C ALA A 221 5.25 -7.67 -9.43
N ALA A 222 6.38 -7.94 -10.07
CA ALA A 222 6.55 -9.09 -10.95
C ALA A 222 6.42 -10.42 -10.19
N ALA A 223 6.99 -10.52 -8.98
CA ALA A 223 6.86 -11.71 -8.14
C ALA A 223 5.40 -11.97 -7.72
N ALA A 224 4.64 -10.92 -7.38
CA ALA A 224 3.21 -11.04 -7.07
C ALA A 224 2.39 -11.47 -8.28
N ALA A 225 2.66 -10.90 -9.47
CA ALA A 225 2.01 -11.29 -10.71
C ALA A 225 2.34 -12.76 -11.09
N ALA A 226 3.60 -13.17 -10.95
CA ALA A 226 4.03 -14.54 -11.19
C ALA A 226 3.39 -15.53 -10.22
N ALA A 227 3.30 -15.19 -8.93
CA ALA A 227 2.62 -16.01 -7.92
C ALA A 227 1.12 -16.17 -8.24
N ALA A 228 0.47 -15.10 -8.69
CA ALA A 228 -0.94 -15.16 -9.11
C ALA A 228 -1.12 -16.04 -10.36
N ALA A 229 -0.28 -15.89 -11.38
CA ALA A 229 -0.31 -16.73 -12.58
C ALA A 229 -0.05 -18.21 -12.27
N ALA A 230 0.92 -18.49 -11.40
CA ALA A 230 1.21 -19.85 -10.92
C ALA A 230 0.00 -20.45 -10.21
N ALA A 231 -0.63 -19.71 -9.29
CA ALA A 231 -1.86 -20.13 -8.62
C ALA A 231 -3.02 -20.41 -9.59
N ALA A 232 -3.21 -19.56 -10.62
CA ALA A 232 -4.19 -19.80 -11.67
C ALA A 232 -3.91 -21.09 -12.46
N SER A 233 -2.64 -21.42 -12.71
CA SER A 233 -2.28 -22.62 -13.45
C SER A 233 -2.51 -23.91 -12.65
N THR A 234 -2.45 -23.83 -11.32
CA THR A 234 -2.58 -25.00 -10.43
C THR A 234 -4.00 -25.19 -9.88
N SER A 235 -4.85 -24.17 -9.87
CA SER A 235 -6.22 -24.24 -9.35
C SER A 235 -7.22 -23.51 -10.25
N PRO A 236 -8.30 -24.18 -10.68
CA PRO A 236 -9.34 -23.55 -11.50
C PRO A 236 -10.12 -22.46 -10.74
N GLU A 237 -10.25 -22.58 -9.42
CA GLU A 237 -10.86 -21.56 -8.56
C GLU A 237 -10.01 -20.29 -8.52
N ALA A 238 -8.69 -20.42 -8.36
CA ALA A 238 -7.79 -19.27 -8.40
C ALA A 238 -7.82 -18.58 -9.79
N ALA A 239 -7.90 -19.35 -10.88
CA ALA A 239 -8.08 -18.82 -12.22
C ALA A 239 -9.42 -18.07 -12.38
N ALA A 240 -10.51 -18.58 -11.80
CA ALA A 240 -11.80 -17.91 -11.80
C ALA A 240 -11.77 -16.59 -11.00
N ALA A 241 -11.08 -16.58 -9.85
CA ALA A 241 -10.87 -15.38 -9.04
C ALA A 241 -10.20 -14.27 -9.84
N LEU A 242 -9.12 -14.64 -10.56
CA LEU A 242 -8.33 -13.72 -11.38
C LEU A 242 -9.12 -13.15 -12.57
N LYS A 243 -10.00 -13.94 -13.19
CA LYS A 243 -10.87 -13.46 -14.27
C LYS A 243 -11.87 -12.39 -13.81
N LYS A 244 -12.29 -12.44 -12.54
CA LYS A 244 -13.20 -11.46 -11.93
C LYS A 244 -12.47 -10.43 -11.06
N LEU A 245 -11.14 -10.43 -11.08
CA LEU A 245 -10.34 -9.52 -10.27
C LEU A 245 -10.37 -8.12 -10.90
N HIS A 246 -10.87 -7.15 -10.15
CA HIS A 246 -10.87 -5.75 -10.55
C HIS A 246 -9.51 -5.09 -10.33
N SER A 247 -8.84 -5.39 -9.21
CA SER A 247 -7.50 -4.86 -8.95
C SER A 247 -6.72 -5.75 -7.99
N LEU A 248 -5.43 -5.95 -8.29
CA LEU A 248 -4.44 -6.43 -7.34
C LEU A 248 -3.61 -5.22 -6.85
N ARG A 249 -3.64 -4.91 -5.56
CA ARG A 249 -2.90 -3.78 -4.98
C ARG A 249 -1.82 -4.28 -4.03
N LEU A 250 -0.60 -3.75 -4.19
CA LEU A 250 0.53 -4.01 -3.32
C LEU A 250 0.83 -2.77 -2.50
N VAL A 251 0.96 -2.94 -1.19
CA VAL A 251 1.42 -1.92 -0.25
C VAL A 251 2.80 -2.32 0.24
N LEU A 252 3.78 -1.45 -0.01
CA LEU A 252 5.20 -1.74 0.15
C LEU A 252 5.80 -0.76 1.16
N PRO A 253 5.80 -1.07 2.47
CA PRO A 253 6.40 -0.21 3.47
C PRO A 253 7.90 -0.02 3.22
N THR A 254 8.34 1.22 3.38
CA THR A 254 9.72 1.66 3.25
C THR A 254 10.36 1.84 4.62
N ALA A 255 11.69 1.83 4.69
CA ALA A 255 12.44 2.00 5.93
C ALA A 255 12.18 3.35 6.65
N ASN A 256 11.66 4.36 5.94
CA ASN A 256 11.35 5.69 6.49
C ASN A 256 9.97 5.79 7.19
N GLY A 257 9.19 4.70 7.19
CA GLY A 257 7.82 4.69 7.70
C GLY A 257 6.76 5.15 6.69
N ASP A 258 7.16 5.38 5.43
CA ASP A 258 6.23 5.62 4.31
C ASP A 258 5.91 4.30 3.59
N ALA A 259 4.93 4.26 2.68
CA ALA A 259 4.67 3.10 1.83
C ALA A 259 4.48 3.48 0.36
N GLN A 260 5.04 2.64 -0.52
CA GLN A 260 4.76 2.69 -1.95
C GLN A 260 3.58 1.80 -2.29
N GLN A 261 2.75 2.25 -3.23
CA GLN A 261 1.56 1.53 -3.65
C GLN A 261 1.64 1.21 -5.13
N VAL A 262 1.45 -0.06 -5.47
CA VAL A 262 1.42 -0.54 -6.85
C VAL A 262 0.08 -1.17 -7.11
N SER A 263 -0.65 -0.67 -8.11
CA SER A 263 -1.83 -1.35 -8.62
C SER A 263 -1.43 -2.16 -9.85
N LEU A 264 -1.48 -3.48 -9.72
CA LEU A 264 -1.36 -4.41 -10.82
C LEU A 264 -2.75 -4.55 -11.45
N VAL A 265 -2.95 -3.82 -12.55
CA VAL A 265 -4.06 -4.10 -13.47
C VAL A 265 -3.63 -5.31 -14.29
N LEU A 266 -4.28 -6.46 -14.06
CA LEU A 266 -4.06 -7.62 -14.91
C LEU A 266 -4.48 -7.24 -16.33
N GLN A 267 -3.52 -7.32 -17.25
CA GLN A 267 -3.45 -6.88 -18.65
C GLN A 267 -4.69 -7.05 -19.59
N GLN A 268 -5.84 -7.54 -19.13
CA GLN A 268 -7.00 -7.74 -19.99
C GLN A 268 -7.68 -6.44 -20.45
N GLU A 269 -7.67 -5.36 -19.66
CA GLU A 269 -8.28 -4.08 -20.09
C GLU A 269 -7.35 -3.22 -20.95
N GLN A 270 -6.03 -3.27 -20.73
CA GLN A 270 -5.07 -2.51 -21.56
C GLN A 270 -4.94 -3.05 -23.00
N GLN A 271 -5.10 -4.37 -23.21
CA GLN A 271 -5.13 -4.91 -24.57
C GLN A 271 -6.39 -4.51 -25.34
N GLN A 272 -7.54 -4.32 -24.67
CA GLN A 272 -8.75 -3.84 -25.34
C GLN A 272 -8.69 -2.35 -25.68
N GLN A 273 -8.10 -1.51 -24.81
CA GLN A 273 -7.91 -0.08 -25.13
C GLN A 273 -6.94 0.13 -26.30
N HIS A 274 -5.81 -0.61 -26.34
CA HIS A 274 -4.90 -0.53 -27.48
C HIS A 274 -5.48 -1.10 -28.79
N HIS A 275 -6.36 -2.11 -28.73
CA HIS A 275 -7.05 -2.60 -29.92
C HIS A 275 -8.12 -1.62 -30.41
N GLN A 276 -8.81 -0.93 -29.51
CA GLN A 276 -9.85 0.04 -29.86
C GLN A 276 -9.26 1.35 -30.39
N GLU A 277 -8.12 1.82 -29.86
CA GLU A 277 -7.37 2.94 -30.43
C GLU A 277 -6.77 2.59 -31.80
N GLN A 278 -6.29 1.35 -32.01
CA GLN A 278 -5.83 0.92 -33.34
C GLN A 278 -6.95 0.75 -34.37
N LEU A 279 -8.17 0.44 -33.93
CA LEU A 279 -9.35 0.39 -34.81
C LEU A 279 -9.85 1.79 -35.15
N GLN A 280 -9.89 2.72 -34.18
CA GLN A 280 -10.28 4.12 -34.44
C GLN A 280 -9.30 4.85 -35.36
N LEU A 281 -7.99 4.56 -35.27
CA LEU A 281 -7.00 5.14 -36.18
C LEU A 281 -6.99 4.51 -37.59
N LYS A 282 -7.66 3.37 -37.80
CA LYS A 282 -7.80 2.72 -39.11
C LYS A 282 -9.11 3.02 -39.83
N GLU A 283 -10.12 3.56 -39.14
CA GLU A 283 -11.41 3.91 -39.74
C GLU A 283 -11.49 5.35 -40.28
N ASP A 284 -10.39 6.11 -40.24
CA ASP A 284 -10.35 7.43 -40.89
C ASP A 284 -9.53 7.43 -42.21
N PRO A 285 -10.09 6.86 -43.30
CA PRO A 285 -9.79 7.33 -44.63
C PRO A 285 -11.03 7.99 -45.23
N VAL A 286 -10.95 9.32 -45.37
CA VAL A 286 -11.67 10.11 -46.39
C VAL A 286 -13.19 10.16 -46.22
N GLN A 287 -13.70 11.29 -45.70
CA GLN A 287 -14.74 12.11 -46.38
C GLN A 287 -15.13 13.35 -45.54
N ARG A 288 -14.47 14.49 -45.78
CA ARG A 288 -15.04 15.66 -46.47
C ARG A 288 -14.01 16.78 -46.58
#